data_AF-A0A137QMT1-F1
#
_entry.id   AF-A0A137QMT1-F1
#
_cell.length_a   1.000
_cell.length_b   1.000
_cell.length_c   1.000
_cell.angle_alpha   90.00
_cell.angle_beta   90.00
_cell.angle_gamma   90.00
#
_symmetry.space_group_name_H-M   'P 1'
#
loop_
_entity.id
_entity.type
_entity.pdbx_description
1 polymer ?
#
loop_
_entity_poly.entity_id
_entity_poly.type
_entity_poly.pdbx_seq_one_letter_code
_entity_poly.pdbx_strand_id
1 'polypeptide(L)'
;MAISNSGLDIDLTAKPHIAHNSAASDTATIWFNVWDSQTGALTKKLQKQYLTIGNAQCVIWLAKAQPGTPQCQHYWKWGHPTTACHMPAIKYPRCSGPHSEQHHRDYAGCCKGNAKATPPIPPTAAGIPCPHVPTCSNCGAKHTANDHRCKFWCHHFDADWFKQRLHG
;
A
#
# COMPACT_ATOMS: atom_id res chain seq x y z
N MET A 1 -7.86 27.84 -1.50
CA MET A 1 -8.48 28.04 -2.83
C MET A 1 -9.86 27.43 -2.76
N ALA A 2 -10.91 28.24 -2.79
CA ALA A 2 -12.28 27.74 -2.77
C ALA A 2 -12.60 27.26 -4.19
N ILE A 3 -12.91 25.97 -4.32
CA ILE A 3 -13.42 25.40 -5.57
C ILE A 3 -14.90 25.81 -5.60
N SER A 4 -15.23 26.86 -6.36
CA SER A 4 -16.60 27.31 -6.52
C SER A 4 -17.36 26.31 -7.38
N ASN A 5 -18.38 25.73 -6.75
CA ASN A 5 -19.10 24.54 -7.15
C ASN A 5 -19.85 24.72 -8.49
N SER A 6 -19.54 23.91 -9.51
CA SER A 6 -20.30 23.78 -10.76
C SER A 6 -21.60 22.97 -10.59
N GLY A 7 -22.10 22.81 -9.36
CA GLY A 7 -23.27 21.99 -9.02
C GLY A 7 -22.95 20.50 -8.83
N LEU A 8 -21.67 20.13 -8.79
CA LEU A 8 -21.19 18.78 -8.51
C LEU A 8 -20.58 18.77 -7.11
N ASP A 9 -21.28 18.16 -6.15
CA ASP A 9 -20.70 17.84 -4.85
C ASP A 9 -19.65 16.73 -5.04
N ILE A 10 -18.37 17.11 -5.02
CA ILE A 10 -17.25 16.19 -5.23
C ILE A 10 -16.52 16.04 -3.90
N ASP A 11 -16.69 14.90 -3.25
CA ASP A 11 -15.93 14.55 -2.05
C ASP A 11 -14.53 14.06 -2.43
N LEU A 12 -13.52 14.77 -1.93
CA LEU A 12 -12.11 14.51 -2.21
C LEU A 12 -11.50 13.64 -1.13
N THR A 13 -10.80 12.58 -1.50
CA THR A 13 -10.17 11.67 -0.52
C THR A 13 -8.88 12.22 0.07
N ALA A 14 -8.29 13.21 -0.60
CA ALA A 14 -7.04 13.85 -0.22
C ALA A 14 -6.99 15.27 -0.78
N LYS A 15 -6.04 16.06 -0.26
CA LYS A 15 -5.74 17.39 -0.78
C LYS A 15 -5.31 17.28 -2.27
N PRO A 16 -5.88 18.09 -3.18
CA PRO A 16 -5.44 18.13 -4.57
C PRO A 16 -3.96 18.46 -4.70
N HIS A 17 -3.28 17.85 -5.68
CA HIS A 17 -1.91 18.17 -6.03
C HIS A 17 -1.84 18.95 -7.34
N ILE A 18 -1.04 20.02 -7.33
CA ILE A 18 -0.84 20.90 -8.48
C ILE A 18 0.55 20.57 -9.05
N ALA A 19 0.59 20.17 -10.31
CA ALA A 19 1.81 19.90 -11.04
C ALA A 19 1.97 20.95 -12.16
N HIS A 20 3.01 21.77 -12.09
CA HIS A 20 3.37 22.64 -13.21
C HIS A 20 3.82 21.77 -14.39
N ASN A 21 3.36 22.09 -15.59
CA ASN A 21 3.66 21.27 -16.77
C ASN A 21 5.15 21.35 -17.16
N SER A 22 5.85 22.42 -16.76
CA SER A 22 7.30 22.54 -16.76
C SER A 22 7.72 23.69 -15.83
N ALA A 23 9.02 23.82 -15.54
CA ALA A 23 9.54 24.91 -14.72
C ALA A 23 9.29 26.32 -15.31
N ALA A 24 9.09 26.40 -16.63
CA ALA A 24 8.82 27.65 -17.35
C ALA A 24 7.35 27.79 -17.80
N SER A 25 6.48 26.83 -17.45
CA SER A 25 5.09 26.86 -17.91
C SER A 25 4.22 27.76 -17.03
N ASP A 26 3.37 28.53 -17.70
CA ASP A 26 2.24 29.26 -17.13
C ASP A 26 0.99 28.37 -16.94
N THR A 27 1.07 27.10 -17.33
CA THR A 27 0.00 26.11 -17.16
C THR A 27 0.35 25.06 -16.11
N ALA A 28 -0.67 24.61 -15.39
CA ALA A 28 -0.54 23.55 -14.39
C ALA A 28 -1.69 22.54 -14.54
N THR A 29 -1.38 21.28 -14.25
CA THR A 29 -2.36 20.20 -14.14
C THR A 29 -2.69 19.99 -12.67
N ILE A 30 -3.98 20.02 -12.34
CA ILE A 30 -4.47 19.74 -11.00
C ILE A 30 -5.00 18.33 -10.99
N TRP A 31 -4.50 17.54 -10.06
CA TRP A 31 -4.92 16.17 -9.85
C TRP A 31 -5.59 16.07 -8.49
N PHE A 32 -6.60 15.22 -8.41
CA PHE A 32 -7.35 15.00 -7.18
C PHE A 32 -7.92 13.59 -7.19
N ASN A 33 -8.10 13.04 -5.99
CA ASN A 33 -8.67 11.72 -5.78
C ASN A 33 -10.09 11.88 -5.25
N VAL A 34 -11.02 11.06 -5.75
CA VAL A 34 -12.42 11.03 -5.32
C VAL A 34 -12.76 9.66 -4.75
N TRP A 35 -13.68 9.61 -3.79
CA TRP A 35 -14.27 8.33 -3.39
C TRP A 35 -15.15 7.81 -4.53
N ASP A 36 -14.95 6.57 -4.94
CA ASP A 36 -15.75 5.98 -6.01
C ASP A 36 -16.10 4.52 -5.73
N SER A 37 -17.17 4.07 -6.37
CA SER A 37 -17.52 2.68 -6.56
C SER A 37 -16.42 1.90 -7.29
N GLN A 38 -16.40 0.57 -7.10
CA GLN A 38 -15.47 -0.32 -7.80
C GLN A 38 -15.59 -0.24 -9.34
N THR A 39 -16.74 0.17 -9.87
CA THR A 39 -16.99 0.32 -11.30
C THR A 39 -16.63 1.71 -11.85
N GLY A 40 -16.17 2.63 -11.00
CA GLY A 40 -15.76 3.98 -11.38
C GLY A 40 -16.94 4.89 -11.76
N ALA A 41 -18.12 4.71 -11.17
CA ALA A 41 -19.33 5.43 -11.54
C ALA A 41 -19.20 6.96 -11.40
N LEU A 42 -18.63 7.45 -10.29
CA LEU A 42 -18.42 8.88 -10.08
C LEU A 42 -17.38 9.43 -11.05
N THR A 43 -16.27 8.72 -11.21
CA THR A 43 -15.17 9.06 -12.10
C THR A 43 -15.68 9.20 -13.54
N LYS A 44 -16.50 8.25 -14.02
CA LYS A 44 -17.17 8.31 -15.33
C LYS A 44 -18.12 9.50 -15.46
N LYS A 45 -18.87 9.83 -14.39
CA LYS A 45 -19.76 11.00 -14.36
C LYS A 45 -18.97 12.31 -14.46
N LEU A 46 -17.80 12.39 -13.83
CA LEU A 46 -16.94 13.58 -13.81
C LEU A 46 -16.11 13.74 -15.10
N GLN A 47 -15.85 12.67 -15.83
CA GLN A 47 -15.10 12.75 -17.09
C GLN A 47 -15.76 13.74 -18.06
N LYS A 48 -14.96 14.66 -18.62
CA LYS A 48 -15.39 15.75 -19.52
C LYS A 48 -16.35 16.77 -18.89
N GLN A 49 -16.57 16.73 -17.58
CA GLN A 49 -17.23 17.82 -16.88
C GLN A 49 -16.27 19.01 -16.71
N TYR A 50 -16.83 20.18 -16.48
CA TYR A 50 -16.07 21.40 -16.27
C TYR A 50 -16.08 21.80 -14.78
N LEU A 51 -14.92 22.25 -14.31
CA LEU A 51 -14.71 22.81 -12.99
C LEU A 51 -14.17 24.23 -13.14
N THR A 52 -14.73 25.17 -12.40
CA THR A 52 -14.21 26.55 -12.35
C THR A 52 -13.19 26.67 -11.24
N ILE A 53 -12.00 27.14 -11.59
CA ILE A 53 -10.89 27.34 -10.66
C ILE A 53 -10.42 28.79 -10.82
N GLY A 54 -10.80 29.65 -9.86
CA GLY A 54 -10.64 31.09 -10.02
C GLY A 54 -11.41 31.59 -11.24
N ASN A 55 -10.69 32.17 -12.21
CA ASN A 55 -11.27 32.74 -13.43
C ASN A 55 -11.19 31.77 -14.63
N ALA A 56 -10.64 30.57 -14.43
CA ALA A 56 -10.41 29.59 -15.47
C ALA A 56 -11.48 28.49 -15.43
N GLN A 57 -11.92 28.07 -16.62
CA GLN A 57 -12.75 26.88 -16.79
C GLN A 57 -11.86 25.71 -17.19
N CYS A 58 -11.79 24.69 -16.34
CA CYS A 58 -10.95 23.51 -16.53
C CYS A 58 -11.81 22.30 -16.88
N VAL A 59 -11.36 21.46 -17.81
CA VAL A 59 -12.01 20.19 -18.13
C VAL A 59 -11.41 19.07 -17.28
N ILE A 60 -12.26 18.21 -16.73
CA ILE A 60 -11.85 17.05 -15.93
C ILE A 60 -11.53 15.88 -16.88
N TRP A 61 -10.30 15.39 -16.80
CA TRP A 61 -9.87 14.18 -17.50
C TRP A 61 -9.61 13.06 -16.50
N LEU A 62 -9.87 11.83 -16.94
CA LEU A 62 -9.50 10.66 -16.16
C LEU A 62 -8.00 10.48 -16.21
N ALA A 63 -7.40 10.45 -15.03
CA ALA A 63 -6.07 9.91 -14.86
C ALA A 63 -6.05 8.47 -15.38
N LYS A 64 -4.96 8.09 -16.07
CA LYS A 64 -4.70 6.67 -16.31
C LYS A 64 -4.64 5.99 -14.95
N ALA A 65 -5.51 5.00 -14.72
CA ALA A 65 -5.43 4.20 -13.51
C ALA A 65 -4.02 3.63 -13.41
N GLN A 66 -3.34 3.91 -12.31
CA GLN A 66 -2.10 3.26 -11.93
C GLN A 66 -2.46 2.26 -10.83
N PRO A 67 -3.07 1.11 -11.18
CA PRO A 67 -3.24 0.06 -10.20
C PRO A 67 -1.84 -0.33 -9.76
N GLY A 68 -1.47 0.07 -8.55
CA GLY A 68 -0.20 -0.35 -7.97
C GLY A 68 -0.14 -1.87 -7.97
N THR A 69 1.06 -2.42 -8.06
CA THR A 69 1.25 -3.85 -7.84
C THR A 69 0.73 -4.17 -6.45
N PRO A 70 -0.24 -5.08 -6.28
CA PRO A 70 -0.81 -5.35 -4.97
C PRO A 70 0.16 -6.14 -4.08
N GLN A 71 0.08 -5.91 -2.77
CA GLN A 71 0.68 -6.77 -1.76
C GLN A 71 -0.38 -7.71 -1.18
N CYS A 72 -0.14 -9.01 -1.29
CA CYS A 72 -0.99 -10.03 -0.69
C CYS A 72 -0.92 -9.94 0.84
N GLN A 73 -2.06 -9.80 1.51
CA GLN A 73 -2.14 -9.71 2.99
C GLN A 73 -2.08 -11.07 3.68
N HIS A 74 -2.23 -12.18 2.93
CA HIS A 74 -2.00 -13.52 3.47
C HIS A 74 -0.51 -13.86 3.50
N TYR A 75 0.22 -13.61 2.42
CA TYR A 75 1.60 -14.05 2.27
C TYR A 75 2.63 -12.92 2.46
N TRP A 76 2.17 -11.67 2.50
CA TRP A 76 2.96 -10.44 2.58
C TRP A 76 3.99 -10.29 1.48
N LYS A 77 3.70 -10.86 0.31
CA LYS A 77 4.48 -10.64 -0.90
C LYS A 77 3.73 -9.79 -1.90
N TRP A 78 4.49 -8.97 -2.60
CA TRP A 78 4.00 -8.19 -3.72
C TRP A 78 3.81 -9.07 -4.96
N GLY A 79 2.86 -8.69 -5.83
CA GLY A 79 2.64 -9.30 -7.14
C GLY A 79 1.22 -9.78 -7.39
N HIS A 80 0.46 -10.08 -6.34
CA HIS A 80 -0.92 -10.53 -6.46
C HIS A 80 -1.77 -10.00 -5.31
N PRO A 81 -3.07 -9.73 -5.55
CA PRO A 81 -3.99 -9.38 -4.49
C PRO A 81 -4.30 -10.59 -3.62
N THR A 82 -4.72 -10.36 -2.36
CA THR A 82 -5.10 -11.44 -1.42
C THR A 82 -6.16 -12.38 -2.01
N THR A 83 -7.09 -11.86 -2.82
CA THR A 83 -8.16 -12.63 -3.46
C THR A 83 -7.66 -13.64 -4.50
N ALA A 84 -6.45 -13.45 -5.04
CA ALA A 84 -5.80 -14.37 -5.96
C ALA A 84 -4.72 -15.23 -5.27
N CYS A 85 -4.67 -15.24 -3.93
CA CYS A 85 -3.68 -16.00 -3.19
C CYS A 85 -4.13 -17.43 -2.94
N HIS A 86 -3.32 -18.40 -3.36
CA HIS A 86 -3.61 -19.83 -3.20
C HIS A 86 -2.93 -20.44 -1.96
N MET A 87 -2.25 -19.63 -1.15
CA MET A 87 -1.55 -20.12 0.04
C MET A 87 -2.55 -20.49 1.14
N PRO A 88 -2.44 -21.69 1.75
CA PRO A 88 -3.42 -22.17 2.72
C PRO A 88 -3.30 -21.51 4.10
N ALA A 89 -2.13 -20.96 4.43
CA ALA A 89 -1.85 -20.36 5.73
C ALA A 89 -1.45 -18.88 5.59
N ILE A 90 -1.98 -18.06 6.50
CA ILE A 90 -1.51 -16.68 6.69
C ILE A 90 -0.09 -16.67 7.23
N LYS A 91 0.72 -15.74 6.76
CA LYS A 91 2.04 -15.43 7.29
C LYS A 91 2.00 -14.16 8.12
N TYR A 92 2.78 -14.12 9.19
CA TYR A 92 3.01 -12.88 9.93
C TYR A 92 4.12 -12.07 9.25
N PRO A 93 3.93 -10.77 8.91
CA PRO A 93 4.89 -9.99 8.12
C PRO A 93 6.23 -9.76 8.83
N ARG A 94 6.28 -9.97 10.14
CA ARG A 94 7.48 -9.75 10.96
C ARG A 94 8.47 -10.90 10.88
N CYS A 95 7.98 -12.14 11.00
CA CYS A 95 8.82 -13.34 11.06
C CYS A 95 8.56 -14.34 9.92
N SER A 96 7.62 -14.04 9.00
CA SER A 96 7.21 -14.91 7.89
C SER A 96 6.68 -16.30 8.30
N GLY A 97 6.38 -16.50 9.58
CA GLY A 97 5.86 -17.75 10.13
C GLY A 97 4.35 -17.91 9.87
N PRO A 98 3.83 -19.15 9.81
CA PRO A 98 2.44 -19.46 9.43
C PRO A 98 1.46 -19.23 10.59
N HIS A 99 1.37 -17.98 11.06
CA HIS A 99 0.53 -17.60 12.19
C HIS A 99 0.14 -16.12 12.11
N SER A 100 -0.85 -15.71 12.91
CA SER A 100 -1.26 -14.31 13.04
C SER A 100 -0.42 -13.57 14.08
N GLU A 101 -0.59 -12.24 14.16
CA GLU A 101 0.02 -11.44 15.23
C GLU A 101 -0.39 -11.89 16.63
N GLN A 102 -1.70 -12.13 16.81
CA GLN A 102 -2.27 -12.55 18.08
C GLN A 102 -1.63 -13.84 18.59
N HIS A 103 -1.40 -14.81 17.71
CA HIS A 103 -0.80 -16.10 18.03
C HIS A 103 0.73 -16.10 17.90
N HIS A 104 1.36 -14.93 17.66
CA HIS A 104 2.80 -14.89 17.41
C HIS A 104 3.62 -15.45 18.56
N ARG A 105 3.24 -15.15 19.81
CA ARG A 105 4.00 -15.59 20.98
C ARG A 105 3.96 -17.09 21.19
N ASP A 106 2.84 -17.72 20.88
CA ASP A 106 2.62 -19.14 21.14
C ASP A 106 3.23 -20.05 20.06
N TYR A 107 3.37 -19.53 18.83
CA TYR A 107 3.79 -20.31 17.67
C TYR A 107 5.18 -19.94 17.14
N ALA A 108 5.62 -18.69 17.26
CA ALA A 108 6.91 -18.28 16.71
C ALA A 108 8.05 -18.86 17.56
N GLY A 109 8.98 -19.59 16.92
CA GLY A 109 10.15 -20.14 17.62
C GLY A 109 11.01 -19.09 18.34
N CYS A 110 10.99 -17.84 17.86
CA CYS A 110 11.66 -16.71 18.51
C CYS A 110 10.97 -16.18 19.77
N CYS A 111 9.70 -16.54 20.02
CA CYS A 111 8.93 -16.11 21.19
C CYS A 111 8.53 -17.24 22.13
N LYS A 112 8.24 -18.42 21.59
CA LYS A 112 7.64 -19.55 22.31
C LYS A 112 8.54 -20.08 23.43
N GLY A 113 9.84 -19.81 23.35
CA GLY A 113 10.84 -20.46 24.20
C GLY A 113 11.04 -21.93 23.83
N ASN A 114 11.94 -22.59 24.56
CA ASN A 114 12.25 -24.00 24.40
C ASN A 114 12.61 -24.61 25.75
N ALA A 115 11.64 -25.24 26.41
CA ALA A 115 11.83 -25.94 27.68
C ALA A 115 12.77 -27.16 27.57
N LYS A 116 12.99 -27.69 26.36
CA LYS A 116 13.89 -28.82 26.11
C LYS A 116 15.33 -28.39 25.80
N ALA A 117 15.60 -27.09 25.71
CA ALA A 117 16.96 -26.58 25.52
C ALA A 117 17.78 -26.74 26.83
N THR A 118 19.11 -26.77 26.69
CA THR A 118 20.04 -26.81 27.84
C THR A 118 20.99 -25.61 27.74
N PRO A 119 20.81 -24.56 28.56
CA PRO A 119 19.74 -24.37 29.55
C PRO A 119 18.36 -24.11 28.90
N PRO A 120 17.24 -24.32 29.64
CA PRO A 120 15.91 -24.02 29.13
C PRO A 120 15.77 -22.56 28.71
N ILE A 121 15.17 -22.32 27.54
CA ILE A 121 14.91 -20.97 27.05
C ILE A 121 13.48 -20.59 27.44
N PRO A 122 13.25 -19.58 28.29
CA PRO A 122 11.90 -19.14 28.65
C PRO A 122 11.19 -18.48 27.46
N PRO A 123 9.85 -18.50 27.42
CA PRO A 123 9.09 -17.72 26.46
C PRO A 123 9.28 -16.22 26.69
N THR A 124 9.11 -15.42 25.63
CA THR A 124 9.16 -13.95 25.73
C THR A 124 7.99 -13.45 26.57
N ALA A 125 8.30 -12.78 27.70
CA ALA A 125 7.32 -12.25 28.63
C ALA A 125 6.33 -11.26 27.97
N ALA A 126 5.10 -11.21 28.47
CA ALA A 126 4.09 -10.27 27.99
C ALA A 126 4.59 -8.82 28.07
N GLY A 127 4.25 -8.01 27.07
CA GLY A 127 4.72 -6.63 26.96
C GLY A 127 6.16 -6.47 26.44
N ILE A 128 7.00 -7.50 26.49
CA ILE A 128 8.36 -7.45 25.94
C ILE A 128 8.31 -7.61 24.41
N PRO A 129 8.94 -6.73 23.62
CA PRO A 129 9.01 -6.88 22.16
C PRO A 129 9.61 -8.22 21.77
N CYS A 130 9.19 -8.75 20.62
CA CYS A 130 9.80 -9.98 20.13
C CYS A 130 11.31 -9.77 19.90
N PRO A 131 12.19 -10.67 20.40
CA PRO A 131 13.63 -10.54 20.23
C PRO A 131 14.12 -10.75 18.80
N HIS A 132 13.27 -11.24 17.88
CA HIS A 132 13.69 -11.40 16.49
C HIS A 132 13.83 -10.04 15.80
N VAL A 133 14.96 -9.86 15.11
CA VAL A 133 15.10 -8.80 14.11
C VAL A 133 14.23 -9.20 12.92
N PRO A 134 13.24 -8.40 12.51
CA PRO A 134 12.39 -8.73 11.37
C PRO A 134 13.21 -8.80 10.08
N THR A 135 12.83 -9.72 9.20
CA THR A 135 13.42 -9.84 7.86
C THR A 135 12.32 -9.80 6.82
N CYS A 136 12.44 -8.87 5.87
CA CYS A 136 11.42 -8.65 4.85
C CYS A 136 11.41 -9.81 3.85
N SER A 137 10.25 -10.44 3.67
CA SER A 137 10.06 -11.53 2.70
C SER A 137 10.17 -11.10 1.23
N ASN A 138 10.23 -9.79 0.96
CA ASN A 138 10.33 -9.24 -0.39
C ASN A 138 11.76 -8.84 -0.75
N CYS A 139 12.45 -8.09 0.11
CA CYS A 139 13.79 -7.57 -0.17
C CYS A 139 14.92 -8.20 0.65
N GLY A 140 14.60 -9.03 1.66
CA GLY A 140 15.58 -9.63 2.58
C GLY A 140 16.21 -8.68 3.60
N ALA A 141 15.87 -7.39 3.59
CA ALA A 141 16.42 -6.41 4.53
C ALA A 141 15.78 -6.51 5.93
N LYS A 142 16.43 -5.90 6.92
CA LYS A 142 16.07 -5.93 8.35
C LYS A 142 14.88 -5.02 8.69
N HIS A 143 13.71 -5.34 8.15
CA HIS A 143 12.44 -4.69 8.46
C HIS A 143 11.26 -5.64 8.15
N THR A 144 10.05 -5.28 8.53
CA THR A 144 8.85 -6.11 8.27
C THR A 144 8.42 -6.04 6.80
N ALA A 145 7.69 -7.04 6.34
CA ALA A 145 7.22 -7.07 4.95
C ALA A 145 6.24 -5.94 4.58
N ASN A 146 5.56 -5.36 5.57
CA ASN A 146 4.63 -4.22 5.42
C ASN A 146 5.27 -2.86 5.74
N ASP A 147 6.59 -2.78 5.91
CA ASP A 147 7.28 -1.51 6.17
C ASP A 147 7.31 -0.63 4.90
N HIS A 148 6.91 0.63 5.03
CA HIS A 148 6.93 1.63 3.94
C HIS A 148 8.35 2.02 3.51
N ARG A 149 9.38 1.66 4.28
CA ARG A 149 10.80 1.81 3.90
C ARG A 149 11.27 0.72 2.93
N CYS A 150 10.46 -0.32 2.69
CA CYS A 150 10.81 -1.38 1.77
C CYS A 150 10.92 -0.84 0.34
N LYS A 151 11.99 -1.20 -0.38
CA LYS A 151 12.13 -0.86 -1.81
C LYS A 151 10.90 -1.27 -2.65
N PHE A 152 10.27 -2.39 -2.32
CA PHE A 152 9.05 -2.84 -3.01
C PHE A 152 7.86 -1.91 -2.75
N TRP A 153 7.74 -1.37 -1.53
CA TRP A 153 6.74 -0.33 -1.23
C TRP A 153 7.04 0.95 -2.01
N CYS A 154 8.29 1.41 -2.05
CA CYS A 154 8.64 2.62 -2.81
C CYS A 154 8.27 2.53 -4.30
N HIS A 155 8.32 1.32 -4.87
CA HIS A 155 7.98 1.04 -6.28
C HIS A 155 6.56 0.50 -6.48
N HIS A 156 5.66 0.56 -5.49
CA HIS A 156 4.34 -0.07 -5.61
C HIS A 156 3.49 0.42 -6.79
N PHE A 157 3.69 1.66 -7.28
CA PHE A 157 3.04 2.17 -8.50
C PHE A 157 3.81 1.91 -9.81
N ASP A 158 4.98 1.27 -9.75
CA ASP A 158 5.84 0.97 -10.89
C ASP A 158 5.70 -0.49 -11.33
N ALA A 159 4.71 -0.76 -12.19
CA ALA A 159 4.41 -2.11 -12.65
C ALA A 159 5.58 -2.75 -13.42
N ASP A 160 6.39 -1.96 -14.14
CA ASP A 160 7.50 -2.48 -14.93
C ASP A 160 8.68 -2.88 -14.04
N TRP A 161 8.96 -2.12 -12.96
CA TRP A 161 9.92 -2.51 -11.94
C TRP A 161 9.60 -3.87 -11.32
N PHE A 162 8.32 -4.16 -11.15
CA PHE A 162 7.80 -5.41 -10.64
C PHE A 162 7.90 -6.58 -11.62
N LYS A 163 7.56 -6.37 -12.90
CA LYS A 163 7.70 -7.40 -13.95
C LYS A 163 9.12 -7.93 -14.04
N GLN A 164 10.12 -7.07 -13.88
CA GLN A 164 11.54 -7.44 -13.90
C GLN A 164 11.99 -8.27 -12.69
N ARG A 165 11.23 -8.30 -11.59
CA ARG A 165 11.67 -8.85 -10.29
C ARG A 165 10.81 -9.99 -9.76
N LEU A 166 9.60 -10.17 -10.29
CA LEU A 166 8.69 -11.25 -9.90
C LEU A 166 8.61 -12.38 -10.92
N HIS A 167 9.12 -12.20 -12.14
CA HIS A 167 9.17 -13.23 -13.19
C HIS A 167 10.61 -13.79 -13.36
N GLY A 168 11.19 -14.27 -12.27
CA GLY A 168 12.44 -15.05 -12.25
C GLY A 168 12.22 -16.38 -11.54
#